data_AF-A0A353W2A8-F1
#
_entry.id   AF-A0A353W2A8-F1
#
_cell.length_a   1.000
_cell.length_b   1.000
_cell.length_c   1.000
_cell.angle_alpha   90.00
_cell.angle_beta   90.00
_cell.angle_gamma   90.00
#
_symmetry.space_group_name_H-M   'P 1'
#
loop_
_entity.id
_entity.type
_entity.pdbx_description
1 polymer ?
#
loop_
_entity_poly.entity_id
_entity_poly.type
_entity_poly.pdbx_seq_one_letter_code
_entity_poly.pdbx_strand_id
1 'polypeptide(L)'
;MRADQALNIAKSSGRNQIMIWNKTFSWKTINNACTPNYLTQIDKSQIIYNSSPLTDEEIHSLEDAIDDLIHGYVHALELRDKETEGHAQRVMNITVPLSEKMGLRGEELMRVRRGALLHDIGKIAIPDDILLKPGPLTEKERFIMERHPRYAYDLLSTNVFLKDYLDIPYCHHEHWDGCGYPRHLRGEEIPLPARIFTLVDVWDALLSDRPYRKAWKEKEVYTYIRDQSGKIFDPRIVEMFFEFINETKK
;
A
#
# COMPACT_ATOMS: atom_id res chain seq x y z
N MET A 1 -8.50 20.41 -31.70
CA MET A 1 -7.15 19.95 -31.30
C MET A 1 -7.33 18.61 -30.61
N ARG A 2 -6.65 17.55 -31.04
CA ARG A 2 -6.76 16.21 -30.40
C ARG A 2 -6.05 16.23 -29.04
N ALA A 3 -6.54 15.48 -28.06
CA ALA A 3 -6.00 15.46 -26.69
C ALA A 3 -4.48 15.20 -26.63
N ASP A 4 -3.97 14.35 -27.53
CA ASP A 4 -2.55 13.98 -27.58
C ASP A 4 -1.63 15.14 -28.00
N GLN A 5 -2.13 16.04 -28.86
CA GLN A 5 -1.39 17.24 -29.26
C GLN A 5 -1.30 18.25 -28.12
N ALA A 6 -2.37 18.36 -27.31
CA ALA A 6 -2.38 19.21 -26.12
C ALA A 6 -1.37 18.72 -25.07
N LEU A 7 -1.29 17.39 -24.88
CA LEU A 7 -0.36 16.75 -23.94
C LEU A 7 1.11 16.98 -24.34
N ASN A 8 1.44 16.87 -25.63
CA ASN A 8 2.80 17.09 -26.12
C ASN A 8 3.24 18.56 -25.95
N ILE A 9 2.35 19.51 -26.19
CA ILE A 9 2.63 20.94 -26.00
C ILE A 9 2.81 21.27 -24.51
N ALA A 10 1.99 20.69 -23.63
CA ALA A 10 2.13 20.88 -22.18
C ALA A 10 3.47 20.31 -21.65
N LYS A 11 3.93 19.19 -22.20
CA LYS A 11 5.23 18.58 -21.86
C LYS A 11 6.41 19.44 -22.31
N SER A 12 6.35 20.08 -23.48
CA SER A 12 7.42 20.94 -24.01
C SER A 12 7.45 22.34 -23.38
N SER A 13 6.35 22.80 -22.78
CA SER A 13 6.19 24.17 -22.28
C SER A 13 6.45 24.36 -20.78
N GLY A 14 6.96 23.35 -20.08
CA GLY A 14 7.28 23.44 -18.65
C GLY A 14 6.06 23.27 -17.73
N ARG A 15 5.45 22.08 -17.75
CA ARG A 15 4.65 21.33 -16.75
C ARG A 15 3.81 22.04 -15.64
N ASN A 16 3.56 23.35 -15.62
CA ASN A 16 2.83 23.99 -14.51
C ASN A 16 1.90 25.14 -14.94
N GLN A 17 1.04 24.93 -15.93
CA GLN A 17 -0.12 25.81 -16.13
C GLN A 17 -1.37 24.98 -16.40
N ILE A 18 -2.28 24.96 -15.41
CA ILE A 18 -3.62 24.38 -15.54
C ILE A 18 -4.57 25.56 -15.75
N MET A 19 -5.31 25.56 -16.87
CA MET A 19 -6.48 26.41 -17.07
C MET A 19 -7.72 25.52 -17.02
N ILE A 20 -8.60 25.77 -16.06
CA ILE A 20 -9.93 25.15 -16.00
C ILE A 20 -10.91 26.06 -16.75
N TRP A 21 -11.65 25.50 -17.71
CA TRP A 21 -12.73 26.20 -18.38
C TRP A 21 -14.06 25.50 -18.12
N ASN A 22 -15.08 26.27 -17.72
CA ASN A 22 -16.48 25.82 -17.63
C ASN A 22 -17.41 26.93 -18.18
N LYS A 23 -18.41 26.53 -18.97
CA LYS A 23 -19.41 27.37 -19.65
C LYS A 23 -20.38 28.13 -18.74
N THR A 24 -20.40 27.91 -17.43
CA THR A 24 -21.41 28.52 -16.54
C THR A 24 -20.97 29.78 -15.78
N PHE A 25 -19.75 30.30 -16.00
CA PHE A 25 -19.28 31.48 -15.27
C PHE A 25 -18.98 32.67 -16.18
N SER A 26 -19.60 33.81 -15.89
CA SER A 26 -19.27 35.08 -16.54
C SER A 26 -17.92 35.61 -16.02
N TRP A 27 -17.10 36.19 -16.89
CA TRP A 27 -15.80 36.80 -16.53
C TRP A 27 -15.88 37.80 -15.36
N LYS A 28 -17.02 38.49 -15.21
CA LYS A 28 -17.28 39.41 -14.09
C LYS A 28 -17.31 38.71 -12.72
N THR A 29 -17.82 37.48 -12.67
CA THR A 29 -17.97 36.71 -11.42
C THR A 29 -16.61 36.22 -10.91
N ILE A 30 -15.75 35.77 -11.82
CA ILE A 30 -14.41 35.27 -11.51
C ILE A 30 -13.50 36.42 -11.06
N ASN A 31 -13.58 37.58 -11.72
CA ASN A 31 -12.71 38.71 -11.40
C ASN A 31 -13.00 39.32 -10.02
N ASN A 32 -14.24 39.24 -9.54
CA ASN A 32 -14.60 39.72 -8.20
C ASN A 32 -14.15 38.75 -7.09
N ALA A 33 -14.13 37.45 -7.35
CA ALA A 33 -13.71 36.41 -6.41
C ALA A 33 -12.19 36.34 -6.20
N CYS A 34 -11.40 36.84 -7.16
CA CYS A 34 -9.93 36.88 -7.11
C CYS A 34 -9.35 38.19 -6.56
N THR A 35 -10.15 39.02 -5.88
CA THR A 35 -9.62 40.16 -5.12
C THR A 35 -9.13 39.70 -3.74
N PRO A 36 -7.98 40.19 -3.23
CA PRO A 36 -7.45 39.76 -1.92
C PRO A 36 -8.43 39.92 -0.74
N ASN A 37 -9.45 40.76 -0.88
CA ASN A 37 -10.43 41.06 0.15
C ASN A 37 -11.73 40.24 0.07
N TYR A 38 -11.95 39.42 -0.97
CA TYR A 38 -13.21 38.66 -1.09
C TYR A 38 -13.31 37.55 -0.03
N LEU A 39 -12.21 36.83 0.22
CA LEU A 39 -12.16 35.77 1.24
C LEU A 39 -12.21 36.31 2.68
N THR A 40 -11.81 37.57 2.89
CA THR A 40 -11.89 38.23 4.21
C THR A 40 -13.27 38.82 4.51
N GLN A 41 -14.14 38.94 3.50
CA GLN A 41 -15.51 39.43 3.64
C GLN A 41 -16.54 38.29 3.78
N ILE A 42 -16.10 37.03 3.62
CA ILE A 42 -16.95 35.90 3.96
C ILE A 42 -17.06 35.87 5.48
N ASP A 43 -18.24 36.19 5.98
CA ASP A 43 -18.60 35.97 7.36
C ASP A 43 -18.47 34.46 7.64
N LYS A 44 -17.39 34.07 8.32
CA LYS A 44 -17.11 32.67 8.65
C LYS A 44 -18.19 32.06 9.55
N SER A 45 -19.02 32.87 10.20
CA SER A 45 -20.19 32.40 10.96
C SER A 45 -21.36 31.98 10.06
N GLN A 46 -21.37 32.38 8.79
CA GLN A 46 -22.32 31.93 7.75
C GLN A 46 -21.84 30.65 7.05
N ILE A 47 -20.57 30.25 7.22
CA ILE A 47 -20.11 28.91 6.85
C ILE A 47 -20.58 27.95 7.94
N ILE A 48 -21.88 27.66 7.90
CA ILE A 48 -22.44 26.54 8.65
C ILE A 48 -21.86 25.29 7.98
N TYR A 49 -20.84 24.69 8.58
CA TYR A 49 -20.59 23.27 8.33
C TYR A 49 -21.81 22.53 8.87
N ASN A 50 -22.82 22.35 8.03
CA ASN A 50 -23.86 21.34 8.24
C ASN A 50 -23.20 19.97 8.05
N SER A 51 -22.29 19.62 8.95
CA SER A 51 -21.86 18.25 9.14
C SER A 51 -22.72 17.71 10.27
N SER A 52 -23.99 17.40 9.96
CA SER A 52 -24.66 16.37 10.73
C SER A 52 -23.71 15.17 10.78
N PRO A 53 -23.54 14.50 11.94
CA PRO A 53 -22.75 13.29 11.98
C PRO A 53 -23.29 12.34 10.92
N LEU A 54 -22.38 11.74 10.14
CA LEU A 54 -22.76 10.73 9.15
C LEU A 54 -23.53 9.63 9.85
N THR A 55 -24.57 9.15 9.19
CA THR A 55 -25.29 7.95 9.63
C THR A 55 -24.39 6.72 9.49
N ASP A 56 -24.67 5.67 10.25
CA ASP A 56 -23.94 4.40 10.15
C ASP A 56 -24.00 3.83 8.72
N GLU A 57 -25.10 4.05 7.99
CA GLU A 57 -25.26 3.64 6.59
C GLU A 57 -24.35 4.43 5.64
N GLU A 58 -24.19 5.74 5.85
CA GLU A 58 -23.27 6.58 5.06
C GLU A 58 -21.80 6.25 5.37
N ILE A 59 -21.48 5.93 6.62
CA ILE A 59 -20.14 5.48 7.01
C ILE A 59 -19.83 4.13 6.35
N HIS A 60 -20.74 3.17 6.43
CA HIS A 60 -20.55 1.86 5.83
C HIS A 60 -20.41 1.95 4.30
N SER A 61 -21.25 2.76 3.64
CA SER A 61 -21.13 3.02 2.21
C SER A 61 -19.79 3.65 1.82
N LEU A 62 -19.21 4.49 2.68
CA LEU A 62 -17.89 5.06 2.46
C LEU A 62 -16.78 4.02 2.64
N GLU A 63 -16.89 3.13 3.63
CA GLU A 63 -15.95 2.03 3.83
C GLU A 63 -15.94 1.06 2.64
N ASP A 64 -17.12 0.74 2.10
CA ASP A 64 -17.26 -0.09 0.90
C ASP A 64 -16.61 0.59 -0.31
N ALA A 65 -16.84 1.89 -0.50
CA ALA A 65 -16.22 2.65 -1.58
C ALA A 65 -14.68 2.70 -1.47
N ILE A 66 -14.15 2.76 -0.24
CA ILE A 66 -12.71 2.69 0.01
C ILE A 66 -12.19 1.29 -0.33
N ASP A 67 -12.88 0.23 0.09
CA ASP A 67 -12.51 -1.15 -0.24
C ASP A 67 -12.50 -1.35 -1.76
N ASP A 68 -13.54 -0.91 -2.49
CA ASP A 68 -13.59 -0.99 -3.95
C ASP A 68 -12.43 -0.28 -4.64
N LEU A 69 -12.06 0.91 -4.14
CA LEU A 69 -10.91 1.66 -4.65
C LEU A 69 -9.59 0.94 -4.39
N ILE A 70 -9.42 0.34 -3.22
CA ILE A 70 -8.24 -0.47 -2.89
C ILE A 70 -8.15 -1.69 -3.82
N HIS A 71 -9.26 -2.42 -4.02
CA HIS A 71 -9.28 -3.55 -4.96
C HIS A 71 -8.94 -3.09 -6.38
N GLY A 72 -9.43 -1.93 -6.81
CA GLY A 72 -9.08 -1.33 -8.11
C GLY A 72 -7.57 -1.06 -8.25
N TYR A 73 -6.91 -0.56 -7.21
CA TYR A 73 -5.47 -0.34 -7.20
C TYR A 73 -4.66 -1.63 -7.22
N VAL A 74 -5.07 -2.62 -6.42
CA VAL A 74 -4.44 -3.95 -6.41
C VAL A 74 -4.56 -4.58 -7.80
N HIS A 75 -5.76 -4.59 -8.38
CA HIS A 75 -5.99 -5.16 -9.70
C HIS A 75 -5.18 -4.43 -10.79
N ALA A 76 -5.10 -3.10 -10.74
CA ALA A 76 -4.29 -2.33 -11.68
C ALA A 76 -2.79 -2.69 -11.60
N LEU A 77 -2.27 -2.96 -10.39
CA LEU A 77 -0.91 -3.44 -10.22
C LEU A 77 -0.74 -4.86 -10.76
N GLU A 78 -1.65 -5.79 -10.44
CA GLU A 78 -1.62 -7.18 -10.93
C GLU A 78 -1.68 -7.26 -12.46
N LEU A 79 -2.43 -6.38 -13.12
CA LEU A 79 -2.46 -6.31 -14.59
C LEU A 79 -1.10 -5.93 -15.19
N ARG A 80 -0.26 -5.24 -14.42
CA ARG A 80 1.08 -4.80 -14.84
C ARG A 80 2.16 -5.77 -14.41
N ASP A 81 2.12 -6.25 -13.16
CA ASP A 81 3.08 -7.18 -12.57
C ASP A 81 2.56 -8.63 -12.70
N LYS A 82 3.20 -9.41 -13.56
CA LYS A 82 2.80 -10.81 -13.82
C LYS A 82 3.11 -11.76 -12.66
N GLU A 83 3.82 -11.31 -11.62
CA GLU A 83 4.20 -12.13 -10.48
C GLU A 83 3.05 -12.39 -9.49
N THR A 84 1.93 -11.65 -9.57
CA THR A 84 1.08 -11.42 -8.39
C THR A 84 -0.36 -11.93 -8.45
N GLU A 85 -0.79 -12.70 -9.46
CA GLU A 85 -2.22 -13.11 -9.54
C GLU A 85 -2.67 -13.85 -8.25
N GLY A 86 -3.54 -13.18 -7.49
CA GLY A 86 -4.10 -13.69 -6.24
C GLY A 86 -3.12 -13.76 -5.05
N HIS A 87 -1.87 -13.34 -5.20
CA HIS A 87 -0.87 -13.37 -4.13
C HIS A 87 -1.27 -12.47 -2.96
N ALA A 88 -1.64 -11.22 -3.24
CA ALA A 88 -2.07 -10.27 -2.21
C ALA A 88 -3.24 -10.83 -1.39
N GLN A 89 -4.19 -11.51 -2.06
CA GLN A 89 -5.33 -12.14 -1.41
C GLN A 89 -4.92 -13.32 -0.52
N ARG A 90 -4.03 -14.20 -0.98
CA ARG A 90 -3.53 -15.34 -0.19
C ARG A 90 -2.79 -14.89 1.07
N VAL A 91 -1.89 -13.91 0.92
CA VAL A 91 -1.14 -13.36 2.05
C VAL A 91 -2.08 -12.67 3.04
N MET A 92 -3.05 -11.88 2.56
CA MET A 92 -4.05 -11.24 3.42
C MET A 92 -4.90 -12.26 4.20
N ASN A 93 -5.34 -13.34 3.54
CA ASN A 93 -6.16 -14.40 4.15
C ASN A 93 -5.45 -15.15 5.30
N ILE A 94 -4.12 -15.14 5.33
CA ILE A 94 -3.32 -15.72 6.43
C ILE A 94 -2.95 -14.64 7.45
N THR A 95 -2.59 -13.44 6.99
CA THR A 95 -2.12 -12.35 7.85
C THR A 95 -3.21 -11.87 8.82
N VAL A 96 -4.45 -11.71 8.35
CA VAL A 96 -5.55 -11.17 9.18
C VAL A 96 -5.90 -12.11 10.35
N PRO A 97 -6.17 -13.42 10.13
CA PRO A 97 -6.45 -14.33 11.25
C PRO A 97 -5.27 -14.50 12.21
N LEU A 98 -4.04 -14.50 11.70
CA LEU A 98 -2.84 -14.55 12.54
C LEU A 98 -2.71 -13.29 13.40
N SER A 99 -3.00 -12.12 12.83
CA SER A 99 -3.04 -10.84 13.56
C SER A 99 -4.10 -10.84 14.65
N GLU A 100 -5.25 -11.42 14.39
CA GLU A 100 -6.29 -11.62 15.41
C GLU A 100 -5.79 -12.56 16.52
N LYS A 101 -5.16 -13.69 16.19
CA LYS A 101 -4.55 -14.58 17.21
C LYS A 101 -3.47 -13.87 18.03
N MET A 102 -2.78 -12.91 17.42
CA MET A 102 -1.76 -12.05 18.06
C MET A 102 -2.31 -10.86 18.86
N GLY A 103 -3.65 -10.71 18.92
CA GLY A 103 -4.32 -9.76 19.80
C GLY A 103 -4.86 -8.49 19.15
N LEU A 104 -4.67 -8.29 17.83
CA LEU A 104 -5.21 -7.12 17.12
C LEU A 104 -6.74 -7.24 16.98
N ARG A 105 -7.48 -6.14 17.15
CA ARG A 105 -8.96 -6.13 17.12
C ARG A 105 -9.52 -4.92 16.38
N GLY A 106 -10.79 -5.01 15.95
CA GLY A 106 -11.54 -3.87 15.40
C GLY A 106 -10.81 -3.17 14.24
N GLU A 107 -10.65 -1.85 14.35
CA GLU A 107 -9.96 -1.04 13.33
C GLU A 107 -8.54 -1.51 13.01
N GLU A 108 -7.80 -2.09 13.97
CA GLU A 108 -6.45 -2.57 13.72
C GLU A 108 -6.44 -3.71 12.68
N LEU A 109 -7.41 -4.64 12.76
CA LEU A 109 -7.54 -5.72 11.78
C LEU A 109 -7.95 -5.18 10.40
N MET A 110 -8.78 -4.13 10.36
CA MET A 110 -9.11 -3.46 9.11
C MET A 110 -7.86 -2.82 8.48
N ARG A 111 -7.02 -2.15 9.29
CA ARG A 111 -5.74 -1.59 8.82
C ARG A 111 -4.78 -2.67 8.34
N VAL A 112 -4.71 -3.82 9.02
CA VAL A 112 -3.95 -5.00 8.57
C VAL A 112 -4.47 -5.48 7.22
N ARG A 113 -5.79 -5.66 7.07
CA ARG A 113 -6.42 -6.13 5.83
C ARG A 113 -6.09 -5.23 4.65
N ARG A 114 -6.35 -3.92 4.79
CA ARG A 114 -6.12 -2.92 3.74
C ARG A 114 -4.63 -2.72 3.45
N GLY A 115 -3.79 -2.69 4.50
CA GLY A 115 -2.34 -2.59 4.36
C GLY A 115 -1.71 -3.80 3.68
N ALA A 116 -2.19 -5.01 3.97
CA ALA A 116 -1.74 -6.25 3.33
C ALA A 116 -2.07 -6.26 1.83
N LEU A 117 -3.27 -5.82 1.44
CA LEU A 117 -3.64 -5.68 0.03
C LEU A 117 -2.74 -4.67 -0.69
N LEU A 118 -2.42 -3.56 -0.04
CA LEU A 118 -1.63 -2.46 -0.60
C LEU A 118 -0.11 -2.65 -0.49
N HIS A 119 0.41 -3.75 0.07
CA HIS A 119 1.83 -3.87 0.45
C HIS A 119 2.80 -3.49 -0.68
N ASP A 120 2.46 -3.91 -1.90
CA ASP A 120 3.28 -3.75 -3.10
C ASP A 120 2.87 -2.56 -3.99
N ILE A 121 1.90 -1.72 -3.57
CA ILE A 121 1.34 -0.66 -4.44
C ILE A 121 2.40 0.30 -4.99
N GLY A 122 3.49 0.51 -4.25
CA GLY A 122 4.60 1.35 -4.67
C GLY A 122 5.37 0.83 -5.89
N LYS A 123 5.20 -0.44 -6.27
CA LYS A 123 5.74 -1.00 -7.53
C LYS A 123 5.22 -0.25 -8.76
N ILE A 124 4.11 0.47 -8.64
CA ILE A 124 3.60 1.36 -9.69
C ILE A 124 4.65 2.39 -10.17
N ALA A 125 5.59 2.78 -9.31
CA ALA A 125 6.64 3.74 -9.65
C ALA A 125 7.96 3.09 -10.09
N ILE A 126 8.04 1.75 -10.18
CA ILE A 126 9.23 1.03 -10.66
C ILE A 126 9.22 1.00 -12.19
N PRO A 127 10.36 1.27 -12.87
CA PRO A 127 10.47 1.15 -14.33
C PRO A 127 10.18 -0.28 -14.84
N ASP A 128 9.53 -0.39 -16.00
CA ASP A 128 9.12 -1.68 -16.57
C ASP A 128 10.31 -2.60 -16.88
N ASP A 129 11.44 -2.04 -17.32
CA ASP A 129 12.67 -2.80 -17.61
C ASP A 129 13.30 -3.43 -16.36
N ILE A 130 12.96 -2.93 -15.17
CA ILE A 130 13.35 -3.49 -13.88
C ILE A 130 12.25 -4.42 -13.35
N LEU A 131 10.99 -3.95 -13.35
CA LEU A 131 9.85 -4.70 -12.82
C LEU A 131 9.60 -6.01 -13.58
N LEU A 132 9.70 -5.97 -14.91
CA LEU A 132 9.39 -7.11 -15.79
C LEU A 132 10.63 -7.88 -16.25
N LYS A 133 11.79 -7.62 -15.63
CA LYS A 133 13.06 -8.22 -16.05
C LYS A 133 13.02 -9.75 -15.88
N PRO A 134 13.24 -10.55 -16.94
CA PRO A 134 13.32 -12.00 -16.82
C PRO A 134 14.70 -12.39 -16.27
N GLY A 135 14.82 -12.51 -14.95
CA GLY A 135 16.04 -12.98 -14.28
C GLY A 135 16.49 -12.09 -13.11
N PRO A 136 17.71 -12.31 -12.58
CA PRO A 136 18.19 -11.58 -11.43
C PRO A 136 18.43 -10.09 -11.74
N LEU A 137 18.07 -9.25 -10.76
CA LEU A 137 18.42 -7.83 -10.77
C LEU A 137 19.91 -7.65 -10.43
N THR A 138 20.56 -6.72 -11.13
CA THR A 138 21.85 -6.14 -10.74
C THR A 138 21.70 -5.34 -9.46
N GLU A 139 22.81 -5.01 -8.80
CA GLU A 139 22.80 -4.20 -7.57
C GLU A 139 22.09 -2.85 -7.76
N LYS A 140 22.31 -2.17 -8.90
CA LYS A 140 21.64 -0.89 -9.21
C LYS A 140 20.14 -1.04 -9.41
N GLU A 141 19.73 -2.08 -10.13
CA GLU A 141 18.30 -2.36 -10.37
C GLU A 141 17.61 -2.78 -9.07
N ARG A 142 18.28 -3.56 -8.22
CA ARG A 142 17.80 -3.93 -6.90
C ARG A 142 17.59 -2.69 -6.03
N PHE A 143 18.57 -1.78 -5.99
CA PHE A 143 18.42 -0.52 -5.25
C PHE A 143 17.20 0.29 -5.71
N ILE A 144 16.83 0.25 -7.00
CA ILE A 144 15.61 0.89 -7.50
C ILE A 144 14.36 0.12 -7.06
N MET A 145 14.36 -1.21 -7.15
CA MET A 145 13.27 -2.08 -6.71
C MET A 145 12.95 -1.90 -5.22
N GLU A 146 13.97 -1.81 -4.37
CA GLU A 146 13.86 -1.62 -2.92
C GLU A 146 13.25 -0.26 -2.53
N ARG A 147 13.01 0.64 -3.49
CA ARG A 147 12.31 1.92 -3.25
C ARG A 147 10.78 1.78 -3.24
N HIS A 148 10.21 0.65 -3.67
CA HIS A 148 8.76 0.53 -3.71
C HIS A 148 8.06 0.76 -2.36
N PRO A 149 8.59 0.39 -1.17
CA PRO A 149 7.94 0.75 0.09
C PRO A 149 7.91 2.26 0.30
N ARG A 150 8.97 2.96 -0.13
CA ARG A 150 9.01 4.42 -0.08
C ARG A 150 8.00 5.05 -1.03
N TYR A 151 7.83 4.50 -2.24
CA TYR A 151 6.81 4.98 -3.17
C TYR A 151 5.39 4.71 -2.66
N ALA A 152 5.15 3.58 -1.97
CA ALA A 152 3.90 3.33 -1.27
C ALA A 152 3.67 4.39 -0.18
N TYR A 153 4.69 4.73 0.60
CA TYR A 153 4.61 5.82 1.56
C TYR A 153 4.26 7.16 0.91
N ASP A 154 4.98 7.56 -0.13
CA ASP A 154 4.76 8.84 -0.82
C ASP A 154 3.34 8.91 -1.44
N LEU A 155 2.81 7.78 -1.93
CA LEU A 155 1.46 7.67 -2.46
C LEU A 155 0.38 7.79 -1.37
N LEU A 156 0.50 6.99 -0.30
CA LEU A 156 -0.57 6.82 0.68
C LEU A 156 -0.57 7.92 1.77
N SER A 157 0.60 8.43 2.16
CA SER A 157 0.73 9.40 3.27
C SER A 157 0.01 10.73 3.06
N THR A 158 -0.16 11.14 1.80
CA THR A 158 -0.86 12.38 1.44
C THR A 158 -2.38 12.22 1.38
N ASN A 159 -2.89 10.98 1.39
CA ASN A 159 -4.32 10.70 1.30
C ASN A 159 -4.91 10.45 2.68
N VAL A 160 -5.82 11.32 3.12
CA VAL A 160 -6.46 11.24 4.45
C VAL A 160 -7.18 9.91 4.68
N PHE A 161 -7.67 9.25 3.64
CA PHE A 161 -8.38 7.97 3.72
C PHE A 161 -7.46 6.75 3.68
N LEU A 162 -6.20 6.88 3.24
CA LEU A 162 -5.31 5.73 3.03
C LEU A 162 -4.06 5.74 3.92
N LYS A 163 -3.70 6.89 4.49
CA LYS A 163 -2.49 7.05 5.33
C LYS A 163 -2.44 6.09 6.52
N ASP A 164 -3.60 5.67 7.05
CA ASP A 164 -3.67 4.81 8.23
C ASP A 164 -3.39 3.33 7.89
N TYR A 165 -3.17 3.01 6.61
CA TYR A 165 -2.83 1.66 6.13
C TYR A 165 -1.34 1.51 5.79
N LEU A 166 -0.50 2.45 6.22
CA LEU A 166 0.92 2.55 5.85
C LEU A 166 1.84 1.53 6.51
N ASP A 167 1.46 0.96 7.65
CA ASP A 167 2.35 0.11 8.45
C ASP A 167 2.94 -1.02 7.63
N ILE A 168 2.10 -1.75 6.89
CA ILE A 168 2.53 -2.88 6.05
C ILE A 168 3.25 -2.39 4.78
N PRO A 169 2.65 -1.55 3.90
CA PRO A 169 3.29 -1.15 2.66
C PRO A 169 4.64 -0.47 2.85
N TYR A 170 4.84 0.26 3.96
CA TYR A 170 6.09 0.95 4.19
C TYR A 170 7.15 0.10 4.91
N CYS A 171 6.75 -0.93 5.68
CA CYS A 171 7.67 -1.64 6.57
C CYS A 171 7.76 -3.16 6.34
N HIS A 172 7.06 -3.74 5.34
CA HIS A 172 7.06 -5.20 5.11
C HIS A 172 8.40 -5.81 4.63
N HIS A 173 9.40 -4.97 4.38
CA HIS A 173 10.77 -5.39 4.10
C HIS A 173 11.77 -5.02 5.20
N GLU A 174 11.28 -4.53 6.34
CA GLU A 174 12.11 -4.39 7.54
C GLU A 174 12.41 -5.76 8.14
N HIS A 175 13.62 -5.94 8.65
CA HIS A 175 14.05 -7.19 9.28
C HIS A 175 14.19 -6.98 10.77
N TRP A 176 13.83 -8.00 11.57
CA TRP A 176 13.92 -7.95 13.02
C TRP A 176 15.30 -7.50 13.55
N ASP A 177 16.38 -7.85 12.85
CA ASP A 177 17.77 -7.49 13.20
C ASP A 177 18.20 -6.08 12.77
N GLY A 178 17.39 -5.36 12.00
CA GLY A 178 17.67 -4.03 11.46
C GLY A 178 18.35 -4.01 10.09
N CYS A 179 18.61 -5.17 9.47
CA CYS A 179 19.26 -5.24 8.14
C CYS A 179 18.28 -5.07 6.97
N GLY A 180 16.98 -4.90 7.25
CA GLY A 180 15.94 -4.68 6.24
C GLY A 180 15.91 -3.25 5.73
N TYR A 181 14.87 -2.89 5.00
CA TYR A 181 14.69 -1.56 4.37
C TYR A 181 13.21 -1.16 4.41
N PRO A 182 12.85 0.13 4.21
CA PRO A 182 13.68 1.27 3.81
C PRO A 182 14.24 2.13 4.95
N ARG A 183 13.89 1.86 6.21
CA ARG A 183 14.24 2.67 7.38
C ARG A 183 15.23 1.99 8.32
N HIS A 184 15.50 0.70 8.13
CA HIS A 184 16.42 -0.09 8.97
C HIS A 184 15.94 -0.15 10.43
N LEU A 185 14.64 -0.36 10.61
CA LEU A 185 14.02 -0.48 11.94
C LEU A 185 14.40 -1.81 12.57
N ARG A 186 14.57 -1.82 13.89
CA ARG A 186 14.97 -3.04 14.61
C ARG A 186 13.92 -3.44 15.65
N GLY A 187 13.67 -4.74 15.73
CA GLY A 187 12.81 -5.31 16.76
C GLY A 187 11.41 -4.71 16.74
N GLU A 188 10.99 -4.17 17.89
CA GLU A 188 9.65 -3.61 18.08
C GLU A 188 9.47 -2.20 17.50
N GLU A 189 10.51 -1.58 16.95
CA GLU A 189 10.38 -0.36 16.14
C GLU A 189 9.58 -0.64 14.85
N ILE A 190 9.58 -1.88 14.39
CA ILE A 190 8.76 -2.34 13.27
C ILE A 190 7.31 -2.53 13.77
N PRO A 191 6.31 -1.91 13.13
CA PRO A 191 4.91 -2.11 13.49
C PRO A 191 4.54 -3.60 13.51
N LEU A 192 3.77 -4.01 14.51
CA LEU A 192 3.35 -5.41 14.64
C LEU A 192 2.65 -5.95 13.37
N PRO A 193 1.72 -5.21 12.71
CA PRO A 193 1.16 -5.62 11.43
C PRO A 193 2.20 -5.98 10.37
N ALA A 194 3.26 -5.17 10.25
CA ALA A 194 4.32 -5.39 9.27
C ALA A 194 5.19 -6.60 9.61
N ARG A 195 5.51 -6.80 10.90
CA ARG A 195 6.26 -8.00 11.34
C ARG A 195 5.50 -9.29 11.05
N ILE A 196 4.18 -9.30 11.29
CA ILE A 196 3.32 -10.45 10.98
C ILE A 196 3.28 -10.68 9.48
N PHE A 197 2.98 -9.62 8.71
CA PHE A 197 2.87 -9.69 7.26
C PHE A 197 4.16 -10.18 6.59
N THR A 198 5.33 -9.68 7.02
CA THR A 198 6.65 -10.05 6.45
C THR A 198 6.88 -11.57 6.49
N LEU A 199 6.49 -12.22 7.59
CA LEU A 199 6.61 -13.67 7.70
C LEU A 199 5.68 -14.38 6.72
N VAL A 200 4.43 -13.96 6.66
CA VAL A 200 3.40 -14.58 5.79
C VAL A 200 3.72 -14.38 4.32
N ASP A 201 4.20 -13.19 3.94
CA ASP A 201 4.62 -12.88 2.58
C ASP A 201 5.78 -13.79 2.13
N VAL A 202 6.82 -13.92 2.96
CA VAL A 202 7.93 -14.84 2.67
C VAL A 202 7.47 -16.30 2.60
N TRP A 203 6.53 -16.71 3.47
CA TRP A 203 5.94 -18.05 3.44
C TRP A 203 5.22 -18.33 2.11
N ASP A 204 4.30 -17.46 1.69
CA ASP A 204 3.58 -17.61 0.41
C ASP A 204 4.54 -17.55 -0.77
N ALA A 205 5.49 -16.61 -0.73
CA ALA A 205 6.50 -16.44 -1.77
C ALA A 205 7.33 -17.71 -1.95
N LEU A 206 7.74 -18.37 -0.86
CA LEU A 206 8.56 -19.59 -0.92
C LEU A 206 7.76 -20.82 -1.39
N LEU A 207 6.49 -20.94 -1.02
CA LEU A 207 5.60 -22.04 -1.40
C LEU A 207 4.93 -21.90 -2.77
N SER A 208 4.97 -20.71 -3.37
CA SER A 208 4.39 -20.46 -4.69
C SER A 208 5.41 -20.65 -5.80
N ASP A 209 4.96 -21.21 -6.92
CA ASP A 209 5.71 -21.21 -8.17
C ASP A 209 5.85 -19.76 -8.67
N ARG A 210 7.06 -19.38 -9.07
CA ARG A 210 7.36 -18.11 -9.73
C ARG A 210 7.96 -18.38 -11.12
N PRO A 211 7.80 -17.48 -12.10
CA PRO A 211 8.35 -17.61 -13.45
C PRO A 211 9.80 -18.09 -13.53
N TYR A 212 10.64 -17.69 -12.56
CA TYR A 212 12.06 -18.04 -12.50
C TYR A 212 12.43 -19.06 -11.40
N ARG A 213 11.47 -19.53 -10.58
CA ARG A 213 11.76 -20.42 -9.44
C ARG A 213 10.57 -21.31 -9.09
N LYS A 214 10.79 -22.61 -8.97
CA LYS A 214 9.79 -23.55 -8.44
C LYS A 214 9.56 -23.35 -6.94
N ALA A 215 8.33 -23.61 -6.52
CA ALA A 215 7.94 -23.69 -5.12
C ALA A 215 8.88 -24.62 -4.33
N TRP A 216 9.22 -24.21 -3.12
CA TRP A 216 9.99 -25.04 -2.21
C TRP A 216 9.11 -26.12 -1.59
N LYS A 217 9.73 -27.22 -1.13
CA LYS A 217 8.99 -28.19 -0.33
C LYS A 217 8.67 -27.54 1.01
N GLU A 218 7.47 -27.81 1.49
CA GLU A 218 7.00 -27.25 2.76
C GLU A 218 7.99 -27.44 3.92
N LYS A 219 8.57 -28.64 4.08
CA LYS A 219 9.59 -28.91 5.10
C LYS A 219 10.82 -27.98 5.01
N GLU A 220 11.22 -27.60 3.81
CA GLU A 220 12.34 -26.67 3.59
C GLU A 220 11.94 -25.25 4.02
N VAL A 221 10.70 -24.83 3.73
CA VAL A 221 10.16 -23.53 4.16
C VAL A 221 10.06 -23.45 5.68
N TYR A 222 9.54 -24.48 6.36
CA TYR A 222 9.52 -24.55 7.83
C TYR A 222 10.92 -24.41 8.43
N THR A 223 11.90 -25.09 7.84
CA THR A 223 13.30 -25.03 8.32
C THR A 223 13.86 -23.63 8.14
N TYR A 224 13.68 -23.05 6.95
CA TYR A 224 14.12 -21.69 6.65
C TYR A 224 13.52 -20.65 7.60
N ILE A 225 12.19 -20.65 7.81
CA ILE A 225 11.55 -19.68 8.71
C ILE A 225 12.09 -19.81 10.14
N ARG A 226 12.30 -21.04 10.62
CA ARG A 226 12.89 -21.26 11.94
C ARG A 226 14.32 -20.72 12.03
N ASP A 227 15.14 -20.94 11.00
CA ASP A 227 16.54 -20.48 10.95
C ASP A 227 16.70 -18.96 10.82
N GLN A 228 15.66 -18.28 10.32
CA GLN A 228 15.57 -16.82 10.19
C GLN A 228 14.87 -16.13 11.38
N SER A 229 14.42 -16.90 12.38
CA SER A 229 13.91 -16.37 13.64
C SER A 229 14.97 -15.53 14.36
N GLY A 230 14.61 -14.30 14.74
CA GLY A 230 15.53 -13.33 15.36
C GLY A 230 16.46 -12.62 14.37
N LYS A 231 16.36 -12.90 13.07
CA LYS A 231 17.09 -12.20 12.00
C LYS A 231 16.11 -11.40 11.14
N ILE A 232 15.37 -12.09 10.29
CA ILE A 232 14.31 -11.49 9.46
C ILE A 232 13.04 -11.37 10.28
N PHE A 233 12.69 -12.42 11.04
CA PHE A 233 11.39 -12.54 11.70
C PHE A 233 11.44 -12.32 13.21
N ASP A 234 10.39 -11.73 13.77
CA ASP A 234 10.16 -11.70 15.22
C ASP A 234 10.01 -13.15 15.75
N PRO A 235 10.84 -13.60 16.70
CA PRO A 235 10.76 -14.96 17.24
C PRO A 235 9.38 -15.35 17.77
N ARG A 236 8.65 -14.41 18.40
CA ARG A 236 7.32 -14.67 18.95
C ARG A 236 6.29 -14.94 17.85
N ILE A 237 6.41 -14.24 16.74
CA ILE A 237 5.53 -14.43 15.58
C ILE A 237 5.84 -15.76 14.91
N VAL A 238 7.12 -16.16 14.81
CA VAL A 238 7.50 -17.48 14.27
C VAL A 238 6.85 -18.61 15.06
N GLU A 239 6.89 -18.54 16.39
CA GLU A 239 6.24 -19.52 17.28
C GLU A 239 4.73 -19.56 17.04
N MET A 240 4.06 -18.39 17.11
CA MET A 240 2.62 -18.26 16.92
C MET A 240 2.15 -18.71 15.52
N PHE A 241 2.95 -18.41 14.49
CA PHE A 241 2.66 -18.79 13.11
C PHE A 241 2.64 -20.30 12.94
N PHE A 242 3.63 -21.00 13.49
CA PHE A 242 3.67 -22.46 13.37
C PHE A 242 2.55 -23.14 14.16
N GLU A 243 2.15 -22.60 15.31
CA GLU A 243 0.95 -23.06 16.01
C GLU A 243 -0.30 -22.87 15.13
N PHE A 244 -0.48 -21.68 14.57
CA PHE A 244 -1.60 -21.34 13.70
C PHE A 244 -1.70 -22.25 12.45
N ILE A 245 -0.59 -22.46 11.73
CA ILE A 245 -0.57 -23.32 10.54
C ILE A 245 -0.85 -24.80 10.89
N ASN A 246 -0.40 -25.27 12.06
CA ASN A 246 -0.66 -26.65 12.48
C ASN A 246 -2.13 -26.86 12.90
N GLU A 247 -2.79 -25.84 13.43
CA GLU A 247 -4.23 -25.88 13.75
C GLU A 247 -5.09 -25.90 12.48
N THR A 248 -4.77 -25.04 11.50
CA THR A 248 -5.54 -24.90 10.25
C THR A 248 -5.40 -26.09 9.30
N LYS A 249 -4.38 -26.93 9.47
CA LYS A 249 -4.17 -28.16 8.69
C LYS A 249 -4.87 -29.41 9.25
N LYS A 250 -5.45 -29.34 10.45
CA LYS A 250 -6.24 -30.43 11.03
C LYS A 250 -7.67 -30.39 10.53
#